data_AF-A0A8J9SWA4-F1
#
_entry.id   AF-A0A8J9SWA4-F1
#
_cell.length_a   1.000
_cell.length_b   1.000
_cell.length_c   1.000
_cell.angle_alpha   90.00
_cell.angle_beta   90.00
_cell.angle_gamma   90.00
#
_symmetry.space_group_name_H-M   'P 1'
#
loop_
_entity.id
_entity.type
_entity.pdbx_description
1 polymer ?
#
loop_
_entity_poly.entity_id
_entity_poly.type
_entity_poly.pdbx_seq_one_letter_code
_entity_poly.pdbx_strand_id
1 'polypeptide(L)'
;QNEILEAEWDFTNNKIRENFSNFSAFHYRSKLWHWKLSGTVDKQALMREEMALVENGIFTEPDDQTCWWYHRFLLQQLDSEHDSPWSTAMIADHLVLLEELGAEVESASKWVCLGTWHVLQVMEDTGAEIAQYRQTKLEELMELDPDRRQRYQYLLRQLSGC
;
A
#
# COMPACT_ATOMS: atom_id res chain seq x y z
N GLN A 1 -24.73 8.72 17.11
CA GLN A 1 -23.70 9.12 16.11
C GLN A 1 -22.68 8.00 15.90
N ASN A 2 -22.13 7.39 16.96
CA ASN A 2 -21.23 6.23 16.81
C ASN A 2 -21.90 5.03 16.12
N GLU A 3 -23.14 4.66 16.49
CA GLU A 3 -23.86 3.55 15.84
C GLU A 3 -24.02 3.72 14.31
N ILE A 4 -24.23 4.96 13.85
CA ILE A 4 -24.33 5.26 12.41
C ILE A 4 -22.98 5.06 11.75
N LEU A 5 -21.91 5.59 12.34
CA LEU A 5 -20.56 5.48 11.76
C LEU A 5 -20.03 4.04 11.79
N GLU A 6 -20.41 3.25 12.79
CA GLU A 6 -20.17 1.80 12.82
C GLU A 6 -20.89 1.09 11.67
N ALA A 7 -22.18 1.39 11.48
CA ALA A 7 -22.94 0.85 10.36
C ALA A 7 -22.35 1.25 8.99
N GLU A 8 -21.86 2.49 8.83
CA GLU A 8 -21.17 2.94 7.61
C GLU A 8 -19.84 2.21 7.40
N TRP A 9 -19.07 1.97 8.47
CA TRP A 9 -17.83 1.18 8.38
C TRP A 9 -18.12 -0.26 7.91
N ASP A 10 -19.14 -0.90 8.49
CA ASP A 10 -19.54 -2.26 8.10
C ASP A 10 -20.11 -2.30 6.68
N PHE A 11 -20.85 -1.27 6.28
CA PHE A 11 -21.33 -1.11 4.91
C PHE A 11 -20.17 -1.07 3.91
N THR A 12 -19.11 -0.30 4.18
CA THR A 12 -17.94 -0.28 3.28
C THR A 12 -17.25 -1.64 3.20
N ASN A 13 -17.12 -2.37 4.32
CA ASN A 13 -16.54 -3.70 4.34
C ASN A 13 -17.34 -4.69 3.48
N ASN A 14 -18.68 -4.66 3.57
CA ASN A 14 -19.54 -5.49 2.72
C ASN A 14 -19.36 -5.14 1.23
N LYS A 15 -19.30 -3.86 0.89
CA LYS A 15 -19.13 -3.40 -0.50
C LYS A 15 -17.76 -3.71 -1.10
N ILE A 16 -16.72 -3.74 -0.29
CA ILE A 16 -15.38 -4.17 -0.71
C ILE A 16 -15.35 -5.68 -0.93
N ARG A 17 -15.92 -6.47 -0.01
CA ARG A 17 -15.95 -7.94 -0.12
C ARG A 17 -16.83 -8.44 -1.27
N GLU A 18 -17.85 -7.69 -1.66
CA GLU A 18 -18.66 -7.97 -2.86
C GLU A 18 -17.85 -7.74 -4.15
N ASN A 19 -16.95 -6.76 -4.17
CA ASN A 19 -16.18 -6.37 -5.36
C ASN A 19 -14.94 -5.53 -4.97
N PHE A 20 -13.74 -6.09 -5.15
CA PHE A 20 -12.48 -5.40 -4.87
C PHE A 20 -12.19 -4.21 -5.81
N SER A 21 -12.79 -4.16 -7.00
CA SER A 21 -12.75 -2.99 -7.89
C SER A 21 -13.61 -1.80 -7.42
N ASN A 22 -14.31 -1.91 -6.29
CA ASN A 22 -15.21 -0.86 -5.81
C ASN A 22 -14.46 0.31 -5.18
N PHE A 23 -13.89 1.17 -6.03
CA PHE A 23 -13.16 2.37 -5.61
C PHE A 23 -13.96 3.27 -4.68
N SER A 24 -15.26 3.43 -4.92
CA SER A 24 -16.11 4.25 -4.05
C SER A 24 -16.18 3.72 -2.63
N ALA A 25 -16.22 2.40 -2.43
CA ALA A 25 -16.24 1.80 -1.11
C ALA A 25 -14.90 1.99 -0.37
N PHE A 26 -13.77 1.74 -1.04
CA PHE A 26 -12.44 1.98 -0.46
C PHE A 26 -12.20 3.46 -0.14
N HIS A 27 -12.55 4.36 -1.05
CA HIS A 27 -12.45 5.79 -0.82
C HIS A 27 -13.34 6.24 0.34
N TYR A 28 -14.57 5.72 0.45
CA TYR A 28 -15.42 6.07 1.58
C TYR A 28 -14.86 5.53 2.91
N ARG A 29 -14.37 4.30 2.92
CA ARG A 29 -13.71 3.68 4.08
C ARG A 29 -12.53 4.51 4.57
N SER A 30 -11.71 5.04 3.67
CA SER A 30 -10.58 5.91 4.04
C SER A 30 -11.02 7.23 4.70
N LYS A 31 -12.22 7.74 4.41
CA LYS A 31 -12.78 8.91 5.10
C LYS A 31 -13.23 8.58 6.52
N LEU A 32 -13.59 7.34 6.81
CA LEU A 32 -14.00 6.87 8.14
C LEU A 32 -12.81 6.51 9.04
N TRP A 33 -11.60 6.39 8.47
CA TRP A 33 -10.38 6.00 9.18
C TRP A 33 -10.12 6.75 10.49
N HIS A 34 -10.11 8.09 10.45
CA HIS A 34 -9.83 8.91 11.63
C HIS A 34 -10.86 8.72 12.73
N TRP A 35 -12.14 8.58 12.35
CA TRP A 35 -13.18 8.26 13.31
C TRP A 35 -12.97 6.87 13.93
N LYS A 36 -12.61 5.86 13.11
CA LYS A 36 -12.37 4.50 13.61
C LYS A 36 -11.24 4.47 14.64
N LEU A 37 -10.13 5.17 14.38
CA LEU A 37 -9.02 5.31 15.31
C LEU A 37 -9.39 6.08 16.58
N SER A 38 -10.30 7.05 16.49
CA SER A 38 -10.78 7.76 17.69
C SER A 38 -11.62 6.88 18.63
N GLY A 39 -12.12 5.74 18.14
CA GLY A 39 -13.09 4.86 18.81
C GLY A 39 -12.50 3.81 19.77
N THR A 40 -11.38 4.08 20.44
CA THR A 40 -10.64 3.13 21.32
C THR A 40 -9.99 1.92 20.63
N VAL A 41 -10.07 1.84 19.31
CA VAL A 41 -9.44 0.76 18.54
C VAL A 41 -7.91 0.94 18.54
N ASP A 42 -7.20 -0.15 18.79
CA ASP A 42 -5.75 -0.19 18.66
C ASP A 42 -5.34 -0.04 17.19
N LYS A 43 -4.47 0.93 16.89
CA LYS A 43 -4.04 1.24 15.52
C LYS A 43 -3.33 0.08 14.86
N GLN A 44 -2.51 -0.68 15.60
CA GLN A 44 -1.79 -1.83 15.07
C GLN A 44 -2.76 -2.95 14.67
N ALA A 45 -3.79 -3.22 15.50
CA ALA A 45 -4.86 -4.15 15.17
C ALA A 45 -5.64 -3.72 13.92
N LEU A 46 -6.05 -2.45 13.85
CA LEU A 46 -6.76 -1.92 12.69
C LEU A 46 -5.91 -2.00 11.41
N MET A 47 -4.63 -1.63 11.48
CA MET A 47 -3.72 -1.75 10.34
C MET A 47 -3.59 -3.20 9.86
N ARG A 48 -3.48 -4.17 10.77
CA ARG A 48 -3.43 -5.59 10.39
C ARG A 48 -4.69 -6.03 9.63
N GLU A 49 -5.86 -5.66 10.13
CA GLU A 49 -7.13 -5.99 9.48
C GLU A 49 -7.23 -5.37 8.08
N GLU A 50 -6.85 -4.11 7.94
CA GLU A 50 -6.93 -3.39 6.66
C GLU A 50 -5.86 -3.82 5.65
N MET A 51 -4.64 -4.14 6.11
CA MET A 51 -3.61 -4.72 5.25
C MET A 51 -4.05 -6.09 4.72
N ALA A 52 -4.60 -6.96 5.58
CA ALA A 52 -5.15 -8.23 5.15
C ALA A 52 -6.29 -8.06 4.14
N LEU A 53 -7.16 -7.06 4.33
CA LEU A 53 -8.23 -6.75 3.37
C LEU A 53 -7.68 -6.37 1.99
N VAL A 54 -6.67 -5.51 1.95
CA VAL A 54 -6.10 -5.05 0.68
C VAL A 54 -5.22 -6.11 0.01
N GLU A 55 -4.50 -6.92 0.78
CA GLU A 55 -3.71 -8.06 0.30
C GLU A 55 -4.62 -9.07 -0.41
N ASN A 56 -5.74 -9.46 0.19
CA ASN A 56 -6.72 -10.33 -0.47
C ASN A 56 -7.17 -9.78 -1.83
N GLY A 57 -7.41 -8.46 -1.92
CA GLY A 57 -7.78 -7.81 -3.17
C GLY A 57 -6.65 -7.86 -4.21
N ILE A 58 -5.43 -7.50 -3.80
CA ILE A 58 -4.25 -7.51 -4.67
C ILE A 58 -3.90 -8.91 -5.18
N PHE A 59 -4.05 -9.96 -4.36
CA PHE A 59 -3.83 -11.35 -4.80
C PHE A 59 -4.94 -11.86 -5.73
N THR A 60 -6.15 -11.33 -5.62
CA THR A 60 -7.27 -11.72 -6.49
C THR A 60 -7.20 -11.01 -7.84
N GLU A 61 -6.91 -9.71 -7.83
CA GLU A 61 -6.89 -8.84 -9.02
C GLU A 61 -5.69 -7.88 -8.97
N PRO A 62 -4.45 -8.37 -9.20
CA PRO A 62 -3.23 -7.58 -9.07
C PRO A 62 -3.15 -6.42 -10.07
N ASP A 63 -3.96 -6.44 -11.13
CA ASP A 63 -4.00 -5.37 -12.13
C ASP A 63 -5.08 -4.31 -11.87
N ASP A 64 -5.91 -4.47 -10.83
CA ASP A 64 -6.90 -3.46 -10.43
C ASP A 64 -6.26 -2.36 -9.57
N GLN A 65 -6.24 -1.13 -10.10
CA GLN A 65 -5.67 0.03 -9.43
C GLN A 65 -6.32 0.38 -8.08
N THR A 66 -7.54 -0.10 -7.81
CA THR A 66 -8.34 0.25 -6.65
C THR A 66 -7.68 -0.19 -5.36
N CYS A 67 -7.26 -1.47 -5.29
CA CYS A 67 -6.59 -1.99 -4.12
C CYS A 67 -5.23 -1.35 -3.94
N TRP A 68 -4.48 -1.07 -5.01
CA TRP A 68 -3.20 -0.36 -4.93
C TRP A 68 -3.33 1.08 -4.44
N TRP A 69 -4.43 1.76 -4.79
CA TRP A 69 -4.73 3.07 -4.23
C TRP A 69 -4.96 3.01 -2.72
N TYR A 70 -5.73 2.02 -2.25
CA TYR A 70 -6.00 1.84 -0.82
C TYR A 70 -4.75 1.39 -0.06
N HIS A 71 -3.96 0.49 -0.63
CA HIS A 71 -2.65 0.09 -0.12
C HIS A 71 -1.75 1.31 0.10
N ARG A 72 -1.66 2.21 -0.88
CA ARG A 72 -0.91 3.46 -0.71
C ARG A 72 -1.48 4.35 0.40
N PHE A 73 -2.79 4.41 0.56
CA PHE A 73 -3.43 5.12 1.67
C PHE A 73 -3.03 4.52 3.03
N LEU A 74 -2.99 3.18 3.15
CA LEU A 74 -2.58 2.49 4.38
C LEU A 74 -1.10 2.73 4.73
N LEU A 75 -0.21 2.69 3.74
CA LEU A 75 1.21 3.01 3.95
C LEU A 75 1.41 4.43 4.50
N GLN A 76 0.59 5.40 4.07
CA GLN A 76 0.63 6.76 4.63
C GLN A 76 0.23 6.82 6.12
N GLN A 77 -0.51 5.84 6.63
CA GLN A 77 -0.88 5.77 8.04
C GLN A 77 0.24 5.17 8.91
N LEU A 78 1.17 4.45 8.28
CA LEU A 78 2.41 3.95 8.89
C LEU A 78 3.49 5.04 8.94
N ASP A 79 3.38 6.06 8.10
CA ASP A 79 4.31 7.22 8.05
C ASP A 79 4.37 7.98 9.38
N SER A 80 3.32 7.92 10.19
CA SER A 80 3.33 8.55 11.52
C SER A 80 3.88 7.65 12.63
N GLU A 81 4.30 6.41 12.30
CA GLU A 81 4.70 5.35 13.25
C GLU A 81 6.08 4.77 12.90
N HIS A 82 6.91 5.47 12.12
CA HIS A 82 8.15 4.92 11.56
C HIS A 82 9.09 4.27 12.59
N ASP A 83 9.09 4.76 13.84
CA ASP A 83 10.00 4.26 14.89
C ASP A 83 9.40 3.09 15.69
N SER A 84 8.20 2.60 15.34
CA SER A 84 7.51 1.57 16.09
C SER A 84 7.92 0.16 15.64
N PRO A 85 8.37 -0.74 16.53
CA PRO A 85 8.80 -2.09 16.13
C PRO A 85 7.75 -2.89 15.35
N TRP A 86 6.46 -2.63 15.61
CA TRP A 86 5.40 -3.32 14.89
C TRP A 86 5.17 -2.78 13.47
N SER A 87 5.40 -1.49 13.22
CA SER A 87 5.24 -0.91 11.89
C SER A 87 6.41 -1.35 11.02
N THR A 88 7.64 -1.34 11.56
CA THR A 88 8.83 -1.88 10.89
C THR A 88 8.63 -3.34 10.48
N ALA A 89 8.13 -4.18 11.39
CA ALA A 89 7.85 -5.59 11.10
C ALA A 89 6.77 -5.73 10.01
N MET A 90 5.65 -4.99 10.12
CA MET A 90 4.58 -5.02 9.13
C MET A 90 5.06 -4.60 7.73
N ILE A 91 5.89 -3.56 7.63
CA ILE A 91 6.45 -3.10 6.35
C ILE A 91 7.40 -4.15 5.76
N ALA A 92 8.25 -4.76 6.59
CA ALA A 92 9.16 -5.82 6.15
C ALA A 92 8.40 -7.07 5.68
N ASP A 93 7.42 -7.54 6.44
CA ASP A 93 6.57 -8.69 6.08
C ASP A 93 5.81 -8.40 4.77
N HIS A 94 5.30 -7.18 4.61
CA HIS A 94 4.58 -6.79 3.39
C HIS A 94 5.52 -6.67 2.17
N LEU A 95 6.78 -6.28 2.35
CA LEU A 95 7.77 -6.31 1.27
C LEU A 95 7.96 -7.73 0.73
N VAL A 96 8.13 -8.72 1.63
CA VAL A 96 8.29 -10.13 1.27
C VAL A 96 7.05 -10.62 0.50
N LEU A 97 5.86 -10.31 1.00
CA LEU A 97 4.59 -10.67 0.35
C LEU A 97 4.49 -10.12 -1.09
N LEU A 98 4.88 -8.87 -1.32
CA LEU A 98 4.87 -8.30 -2.67
C LEU A 98 5.93 -8.91 -3.60
N GLU A 99 7.06 -9.34 -3.06
CA GLU A 99 8.08 -10.07 -3.82
C GLU A 99 7.59 -11.47 -4.23
N GLU A 100 6.93 -12.18 -3.32
CA GLU A 100 6.28 -13.47 -3.61
C GLU A 100 5.22 -13.33 -4.69
N LEU A 101 4.31 -12.36 -4.54
CA LEU A 101 3.30 -12.05 -5.56
C LEU A 101 3.94 -11.73 -6.92
N GLY A 102 5.00 -10.91 -6.92
CA GLY A 102 5.74 -10.56 -8.13
C GLY A 102 6.39 -11.75 -8.82
N ALA A 103 6.77 -12.79 -8.07
CA ALA A 103 7.33 -14.03 -8.61
C ALA A 103 6.25 -15.00 -9.13
N GLU A 104 5.02 -14.92 -8.61
CA GLU A 104 3.90 -15.78 -9.00
C GLU A 104 3.11 -15.29 -10.22
N VAL A 105 3.07 -13.97 -10.46
CA VAL A 105 2.36 -13.42 -11.62
C VAL A 105 3.03 -13.82 -12.94
N GLU A 106 2.24 -14.29 -13.91
CA GLU A 106 2.73 -14.78 -15.21
C GLU A 106 3.48 -13.71 -16.02
N SER A 107 3.17 -12.44 -15.78
CA SER A 107 3.81 -11.29 -16.41
C SER A 107 4.12 -10.21 -15.40
N ALA A 108 5.21 -9.48 -15.62
CA ALA A 108 5.59 -8.36 -14.77
C ALA A 108 4.44 -7.35 -14.65
N SER A 109 3.93 -7.17 -13.42
CA SER A 109 2.88 -6.20 -13.13
C SER A 109 3.48 -4.87 -12.69
N LYS A 110 3.16 -3.80 -13.41
CA LYS A 110 3.55 -2.43 -13.02
C LYS A 110 3.03 -2.05 -11.64
N TRP A 111 1.89 -2.62 -11.23
CA TRP A 111 1.27 -2.29 -9.97
C TRP A 111 1.98 -2.94 -8.80
N VAL A 112 2.40 -4.19 -8.93
CA VAL A 112 3.27 -4.85 -7.94
C VAL A 112 4.57 -4.08 -7.81
N CYS A 113 5.23 -3.76 -8.93
CA CYS A 113 6.47 -2.97 -8.92
C CYS A 113 6.29 -1.59 -8.24
N LEU A 114 5.18 -0.88 -8.55
CA LEU A 114 4.87 0.42 -7.94
C LEU A 114 4.52 0.29 -6.45
N GLY A 115 3.80 -0.76 -6.07
CA GLY A 115 3.47 -1.10 -4.69
C GLY A 115 4.74 -1.34 -3.87
N THR A 116 5.63 -2.19 -4.37
CA THR A 116 6.95 -2.45 -3.77
C THR A 116 7.74 -1.16 -3.62
N TRP A 117 7.77 -0.31 -4.66
CA TRP A 117 8.44 0.99 -4.56
C TRP A 117 7.88 1.86 -3.44
N HIS A 118 6.55 1.89 -3.26
CA HIS A 118 5.90 2.62 -2.16
C HIS A 118 6.24 2.06 -0.77
N VAL A 119 6.30 0.73 -0.62
CA VAL A 119 6.75 0.07 0.62
C VAL A 119 8.19 0.49 0.95
N LEU A 120 9.08 0.44 -0.04
CA LEU A 120 10.47 0.87 0.14
C LEU A 120 10.59 2.35 0.54
N GLN A 121 9.64 3.22 0.19
CA GLN A 121 9.68 4.63 0.62
C GLN A 121 9.36 4.82 2.10
N VAL A 122 8.54 3.95 2.69
CA VAL A 122 8.16 4.06 4.11
C VAL A 122 9.08 3.27 5.04
N MET A 123 9.95 2.42 4.48
CA MET A 123 11.02 1.74 5.22
C MET A 123 12.06 2.74 5.73
N GLU A 124 12.38 2.62 7.02
CA GLU A 124 13.42 3.42 7.69
C GLU A 124 14.83 3.10 7.17
N ASP A 125 15.09 1.83 6.81
CA ASP A 125 16.41 1.41 6.37
C ASP A 125 16.83 2.14 5.09
N THR A 126 17.87 2.97 5.21
CA THR A 126 18.52 3.67 4.10
C THR A 126 19.88 3.07 3.76
N GLY A 127 20.13 1.83 4.19
CA GLY A 127 21.30 1.06 3.80
C GLY A 127 21.46 1.00 2.29
N ALA A 128 22.70 0.77 1.84
CA ALA A 128 23.03 0.77 0.42
C ALA A 128 22.17 -0.21 -0.39
N GLU A 129 21.78 -1.34 0.20
CA GLU A 129 20.92 -2.36 -0.42
C GLU A 129 19.51 -1.82 -0.68
N ILE A 130 18.84 -1.24 0.32
CA ILE A 130 17.50 -0.65 0.14
C ILE A 130 17.55 0.57 -0.79
N ALA A 131 18.60 1.40 -0.69
CA ALA A 131 18.80 2.52 -1.60
C ALA A 131 18.93 2.06 -3.06
N GLN A 132 19.75 1.03 -3.30
CA GLN A 132 19.87 0.41 -4.62
C GLN A 132 18.53 -0.19 -5.07
N TYR A 133 17.80 -0.83 -4.16
CA TYR A 133 16.53 -1.47 -4.50
C TYR A 133 15.46 -0.46 -4.93
N ARG A 134 15.40 0.69 -4.26
CA ARG A 134 14.54 1.83 -4.66
C ARG A 134 14.87 2.31 -6.08
N GLN A 135 16.16 2.37 -6.44
CA GLN A 135 16.60 2.77 -7.78
C GLN A 135 16.17 1.73 -8.82
N THR A 136 16.45 0.45 -8.57
CA THR A 136 16.07 -0.66 -9.45
C THR A 136 14.57 -0.66 -9.76
N LYS A 137 13.72 -0.47 -8.74
CA LYS A 137 12.26 -0.41 -8.96
C LYS A 137 11.84 0.79 -9.82
N LEU A 138 12.50 1.94 -9.71
CA LEU A 138 12.20 3.07 -10.59
C LEU A 138 12.61 2.80 -12.04
N GLU A 139 13.72 2.11 -12.27
CA GLU A 139 14.17 1.70 -13.60
C GLU A 139 13.19 0.70 -14.23
N GLU A 140 12.76 -0.33 -13.47
CA GLU A 140 11.72 -1.26 -13.90
C GLU A 140 10.41 -0.54 -14.28
N LEU A 141 9.98 0.44 -13.47
CA LEU A 141 8.78 1.23 -13.73
C LEU A 141 8.88 2.06 -15.02
N MET A 142 10.07 2.49 -15.44
CA MET A 142 10.25 3.21 -16.71
C MET A 142 9.99 2.33 -17.93
N GLU A 143 10.14 1.01 -17.80
CA GLU A 143 9.82 0.03 -18.83
C GLU A 143 8.36 -0.45 -18.72
N LEU A 144 7.86 -0.69 -17.50
CA LEU A 144 6.51 -1.20 -17.25
C LEU A 144 5.40 -0.15 -17.40
N ASP A 145 5.68 1.14 -17.16
CA ASP A 145 4.71 2.23 -17.26
C ASP A 145 5.29 3.44 -18.01
N PRO A 146 5.52 3.31 -19.33
CA PRO A 146 6.24 4.30 -20.13
C PRO A 146 5.56 5.68 -20.14
N ASP A 147 4.23 5.73 -19.99
CA ASP A 147 3.46 6.99 -19.90
C ASP A 147 3.87 7.86 -18.71
N ARG A 148 4.43 7.27 -17.66
CA ARG A 148 4.92 7.97 -16.46
C ARG A 148 6.44 7.97 -16.34
N ARG A 149 7.16 7.58 -17.41
CA ARG A 149 8.63 7.52 -17.42
C ARG A 149 9.30 8.81 -16.91
N GLN A 150 8.82 9.98 -17.33
CA GLN A 150 9.41 11.26 -16.89
C GLN A 150 9.25 11.48 -15.37
N ARG A 151 8.17 10.98 -14.77
CA ARG A 151 7.96 11.01 -13.32
C ARG A 151 8.98 10.12 -12.61
N TYR A 152 9.21 8.89 -13.10
CA TYR A 152 10.19 8.00 -12.49
C TYR A 152 11.62 8.54 -12.64
N GLN A 153 11.95 9.14 -13.78
CA GLN A 153 13.24 9.82 -13.98
C GLN A 153 13.42 11.01 -13.05
N TYR A 154 12.34 11.75 -12.76
CA TYR A 154 12.37 12.81 -11.77
C TYR A 154 12.68 12.23 -10.38
N LEU A 155 11.97 11.18 -9.96
CA LEU A 155 12.17 10.53 -8.66
C LEU A 155 13.58 9.93 -8.51
N LEU A 156 14.10 9.28 -9.56
CA LEU A 156 15.44 8.70 -9.54
C LEU A 156 16.51 9.76 -9.32
N ARG A 157 16.38 10.93 -9.96
CA ARG A 157 17.27 12.07 -9.74
C ARG A 157 17.20 12.63 -8.31
N GLN A 158 16.04 12.56 -7.66
CA GLN A 158 15.92 12.96 -6.25
C GLN A 158 16.67 11.99 -5.33
N LEU A 159 16.69 10.69 -5.63
CA LEU A 159 17.44 9.69 -4.85
C LEU A 159 18.96 9.85 -5.00
N SER A 160 19.45 10.20 -6.19
CA SER A 160 20.89 10.39 -6.44
C SER A 160 21.43 11.76 -6.02
N GLY A 161 20.53 12.71 -5.70
CA GLY A 161 20.86 14.09 -5.33
C GLY A 161 21.00 14.33 -3.82
N CYS A 162 21.01 13.26 -3.01
CA CYS A 162 21.20 13.28 -1.56
C CYS A 162 22.57 12.72 -1.17
#